data_AF-A0A137S2H5-F1
#
_entry.id   AF-A0A137S2H5-F1
#
_cell.length_a   1.000
_cell.length_b   1.000
_cell.length_c   1.000
_cell.angle_alpha   90.00
_cell.angle_beta   90.00
_cell.angle_gamma   90.00
#
_symmetry.space_group_name_H-M   'P 1'
#
loop_
_entity.id
_entity.type
_entity.pdbx_description
1 polymer ?
#
loop_
_entity_poly.entity_id
_entity_poly.type
_entity_poly.pdbx_seq_one_letter_code
_entity_poly.pdbx_strand_id
1 'polypeptide(L)' 'MTINFSGRHYPSDIIMMALRYYLAYKLSYREIEEIFAERNIRFDHSTLNRWVIKYAPLLEANFRKRKRKVADSWRYH' A
#
# COMPACT_ATOMS: atom_id res chain seq x y z
N MET A 1 10.69 10.57 -5.04
CA MET A 1 9.76 11.33 -4.19
C MET A 1 9.42 10.47 -2.98
N THR A 2 9.74 10.96 -1.79
CA THR A 2 9.35 10.35 -0.51
C THR A 2 7.87 10.67 -0.26
N ILE A 3 7.06 9.66 0.08
CA ILE A 3 5.65 9.89 0.42
C ILE A 3 5.61 10.50 1.82
N ASN A 4 4.93 11.64 1.95
CA ASN A 4 4.82 12.33 3.23
C ASN A 4 3.60 11.83 4.02
N PHE A 5 3.86 11.31 5.22
CA PHE A 5 2.87 10.84 6.18
C PHE A 5 2.67 11.78 7.37
N SER A 6 3.25 13.00 7.34
CA SER A 6 3.14 13.98 8.43
C SER A 6 1.69 14.32 8.76
N GLY A 7 1.39 14.47 10.06
CA GLY A 7 0.05 14.83 10.55
C GLY A 7 -0.94 13.67 10.56
N ARG A 8 -0.48 12.42 10.47
CA ARG A 8 -1.32 11.23 10.66
C ARG A 8 -1.25 10.74 12.10
N HIS A 9 -2.39 10.30 12.63
CA HIS A 9 -2.49 9.69 13.95
C HIS A 9 -1.68 8.39 14.08
N TYR A 10 -1.55 7.64 12.97
CA TYR A 10 -0.81 6.38 12.94
C TYR A 10 0.61 6.61 12.45
N PRO A 11 1.60 5.87 12.99
CA PRO A 11 2.96 5.89 12.48
C PRO A 11 3.02 5.56 10.99
N SER A 12 3.96 6.16 10.28
CA SER A 12 4.17 5.94 8.84
C SER A 12 4.32 4.46 8.49
N ASP A 13 4.96 3.68 9.36
CA ASP A 13 5.27 2.28 9.11
C ASP A 13 4.00 1.41 9.15
N ILE A 14 3.03 1.75 10.00
CA ILE A 14 1.73 1.08 10.06
C ILE A 14 0.94 1.36 8.79
N ILE A 15 0.89 2.64 8.38
CA ILE A 15 0.21 3.06 7.16
C ILE A 15 0.84 2.36 5.94
N MET A 16 2.17 2.34 5.87
CA MET A 16 2.90 1.72 4.78
C MET A 16 2.70 0.20 4.74
N MET A 17 2.67 -0.47 5.89
CA MET A 17 2.41 -1.91 5.96
C MET A 17 0.99 -2.25 5.51
N ALA A 18 -0.01 -1.46 5.90
CA ALA A 18 -1.39 -1.66 5.48
C ALA A 18 -1.56 -1.43 3.96
N LEU A 19 -0.94 -0.38 3.43
CA LEU A 19 -0.90 -0.11 1.99
C LEU A 19 -0.17 -1.22 1.22
N ARG A 20 0.91 -1.78 1.77
CA ARG A 20 1.60 -2.93 1.19
C ARG A 20 0.68 -4.14 1.13
N TYR A 21 -0.08 -4.42 2.19
CA TYR A 21 -1.03 -5.53 2.17
C TYR A 21 -2.10 -5.36 1.10
N TYR A 22 -2.63 -4.15 0.95
CA TYR A 22 -3.60 -3.82 -0.09
C TYR A 22 -3.03 -3.93 -1.52
N LEU A 23 -1.81 -3.43 -1.75
CA LEU A 23 -1.23 -3.37 -3.11
C LEU A 23 -0.60 -4.69 -3.55
N ALA A 24 -0.03 -5.46 -2.63
CA ALA A 24 0.74 -6.67 -2.97
C ALA A 24 -0.08 -7.96 -2.88
N TYR A 25 -1.19 -7.98 -2.14
CA TYR A 25 -2.01 -9.18 -1.91
C TYR A 25 -3.47 -8.90 -2.22
N LYS A 26 -4.23 -9.96 -2.54
CA LYS A 26 -5.67 -9.89 -2.83
C LYS A 26 -6.51 -9.90 -1.54
N LEU A 27 -6.16 -9.04 -0.57
CA LEU A 27 -6.89 -8.91 0.68
C LEU A 27 -7.93 -7.80 0.59
N SER A 28 -9.09 -8.03 1.17
CA SER A 28 -10.12 -7.02 1.42
C SER A 28 -9.71 -6.07 2.55
N TYR A 29 -10.37 -4.91 2.61
CA TYR A 29 -10.14 -3.95 3.70
C TYR A 29 -10.41 -4.53 5.10
N ARG A 30 -11.38 -5.45 5.20
CA ARG A 30 -11.78 -6.09 6.47
C ARG A 30 -10.73 -7.09 6.93
N GLU A 31 -10.22 -7.93 6.03
CA GLU A 31 -9.15 -8.87 6.35
C GLU A 31 -7.88 -8.13 6.80
N ILE A 32 -7.55 -7.00 6.17
CA ILE A 32 -6.41 -6.19 6.61
C ILE A 32 -6.68 -5.60 8.00
N GLU A 33 -7.87 -5.04 8.26
CA GLU A 33 -8.26 -4.56 9.59
C GLU A 33 -8.11 -5.66 10.66
N GLU A 34 -8.58 -6.87 10.39
CA GLU A 34 -8.50 -8.03 11.29
C GLU A 34 -7.04 -8.43 11.58
N ILE A 35 -6.19 -8.53 10.55
CA ILE A 35 -4.75 -8.85 10.71
C ILE A 35 -4.04 -7.84 11.60
N PHE A 36 -4.38 -6.55 11.49
CA PHE A 36 -3.80 -5.52 12.36
C PHE A 36 -4.39 -5.57 13.77
N ALA A 37 -5.69 -5.86 13.90
CA ALA A 37 -6.36 -6.01 15.18
C ALA A 37 -5.76 -7.17 16.01
N GLU A 38 -5.42 -8.30 15.39
CA GLU A 38 -4.70 -9.42 16.01
C GLU A 38 -3.34 -9.01 16.60
N ARG A 39 -2.72 -7.98 16.02
CA ARG A 39 -1.44 -7.41 16.47
C ARG A 39 -1.61 -6.23 17.43
N ASN A 40 -2.80 -6.05 17.99
CA ASN A 40 -3.18 -4.93 18.86
C ASN A 40 -3.11 -3.55 18.21
N ILE A 41 -3.18 -3.46 16.87
CA ILE A 41 -3.23 -2.21 16.12
C ILE A 41 -4.65 -2.06 15.56
N ARG A 42 -5.45 -1.19 16.15
CA ARG A 42 -6.86 -1.04 15.76
C ARG A 42 -7.03 0.18 14.88
N PHE A 43 -7.50 0.00 13.65
CA PHE A 43 -8.04 1.05 12.80
C PHE A 43 -9.26 0.49 12.05
N ASP A 44 -10.25 1.32 11.79
CA ASP A 44 -11.42 0.92 11.02
C ASP A 44 -11.09 0.78 9.51
N HIS A 45 -11.71 -0.17 8.82
CA HIS A 45 -11.59 -0.32 7.36
C HIS A 45 -11.79 0.98 6.57
N SER A 46 -12.62 1.92 7.03
CA SER A 46 -12.78 3.23 6.37
C SER A 46 -11.51 4.10 6.47
N THR A 47 -10.74 3.96 7.56
CA THR A 47 -9.45 4.64 7.74
C THR A 47 -8.44 4.10 6.72
N LEU A 48 -8.40 2.78 6.54
CA LEU A 48 -7.57 2.16 5.50
C LEU A 48 -7.99 2.61 4.10
N ASN A 49 -9.29 2.66 3.81
CA ASN A 49 -9.79 3.17 2.52
C ASN A 49 -9.31 4.60 2.23
N ARG A 50 -9.35 5.51 3.22
CA ARG A 50 -8.81 6.88 3.08
C ARG A 50 -7.32 6.89 2.79
N TRP A 51 -6.55 5.98 3.39
CA TRP A 51 -5.12 5.84 3.07
C TRP A 51 -4.91 5.33 1.66
N VAL A 52 -5.64 4.29 1.25
CA VAL A 52 -5.54 3.73 -0.11
C VAL A 52 -5.85 4.80 -1.14
N ILE A 53 -6.97 5.50 -1.04
CA ILE A 53 -7.36 6.56 -1.98
C ILE A 53 -6.26 7.61 -2.11
N LYS A 54 -5.64 8.01 -1.00
CA LYS A 54 -4.61 9.05 -1.01
C LYS A 54 -3.25 8.57 -1.50
N TYR A 55 -2.80 7.40 -1.05
CA TYR A 55 -1.39 7.00 -1.13
C TYR A 55 -1.13 5.90 -2.16
N ALA A 56 -2.11 5.05 -2.47
CA ALA A 56 -1.94 3.98 -3.45
C ALA A 56 -1.52 4.52 -4.84
N PRO A 57 -2.14 5.59 -5.40
CA PRO A 57 -1.72 6.13 -6.70
C PRO A 57 -0.28 6.67 -6.68
N LEU A 58 0.14 7.27 -5.56
CA LEU A 58 1.50 7.80 -5.39
C LEU A 58 2.54 6.67 -5.31
N LEU A 59 2.21 5.60 -4.59
CA LEU A 59 3.04 4.40 -4.51
C LEU A 59 3.15 3.73 -5.88
N GLU A 60 2.03 3.51 -6.56
CA GLU A 60 1.99 2.94 -7.91
C GLU A 60 2.83 3.74 -8.91
N ALA A 61 2.70 5.06 -8.92
CA ALA A 61 3.51 5.91 -9.80
C ALA A 61 5.01 5.79 -9.50
N ASN A 62 5.39 5.73 -8.22
CA ASN A 62 6.78 5.53 -7.82
C ASN A 62 7.30 4.12 -8.16
N PHE A 63 6.48 3.09 -7.98
CA PHE A 63 6.84 1.72 -8.34
C PHE A 63 7.02 1.56 -9.84
N ARG A 64 6.13 2.14 -10.66
CA ARG A 64 6.27 2.15 -12.12
C ARG A 64 7.57 2.82 -12.57
N LYS A 65 7.97 3.93 -11.95
CA LYS A 65 9.26 4.60 -12.24
C LYS A 65 10.47 3.75 -11.91
N ARG A 66 10.39 2.91 -10.87
CA ARG A 66 11.47 2.03 -10.41
C ARG A 66 11.46 0.67 -11.10
N LYS A 67 10.34 0.28 -11.71
CA LYS A 67 10.21 -0.99 -12.41
C LYS A 67 11.16 -0.99 -13.60
N ARG A 68 12.07 -1.97 -13.65
CA ARG A 68 12.96 -2.19 -14.78
C ARG A 68 12.12 -2.38 -16.04
N LYS A 69 12.50 -1.73 -17.15
CA LYS A 69 11.93 -2.03 -18.45
C LYS A 69 12.13 -3.52 -18.73
N VAL A 70 11.03 -4.24 -18.85
CA VAL A 70 11.04 -5.63 -19.31
C VAL A 70 11.12 -5.57 -20.84
N ALA A 71 11.78 -6.54 -21.48
CA ALA A 71 11.80 -6.60 -22.94
C ALA A 71 10.37 -6.62 -23.48
N ASP A 72 10.14 -5.92 -24.59
CA ASP A 72 8.79 -5.79 -25.19
C ASP A 72 8.27 -7.12 -25.78
N SER A 73 9.13 -8.14 -25.83
CA SER A 73 8.84 -9.44 -26.42
C SER A 73 9.53 -10.57 -25.65
N TRP A 74 8.79 -11.67 -25.46
CA TRP A 74 9.32 -12.96 -25.00
C TRP A 74 9.96 -13.77 -26.12
N ARG A 75 9.85 -13.33 -27.37
CA ARG A 75 10.47 -13.98 -28.53
C ARG A 75 11.95 -13.62 -28.54
N TYR A 76 12.79 -14.62 -28.35
CA TYR A 76 14.19 -14.55 -28.73
C TYR A 76 14.26 -14.60 -30.27
N HIS A 77 14.91 -13.62 -30.89
CA HIS A 77 15.30 -13.67 -32.30
C HIS A 77 16.64 -14.38 -32.44
#